data_AF-A0A352MF17-F1
#
_entry.id   AF-A0A352MF17-F1
#
_cell.length_a   1.000
_cell.length_b   1.000
_cell.length_c   1.000
_cell.angle_alpha   90.00
_cell.angle_beta   90.00
_cell.angle_gamma   90.00
#
_symmetry.space_group_name_H-M   'P 1'
#
loop_
_entity.id
_entity.type
_entity.pdbx_description
1 polymer ?
#
loop_
_entity_poly.entity_id
_entity_poly.type
_entity_poly.pdbx_seq_one_letter_code
_entity_poly.pdbx_strand_id
1 'polypeptide(L)'
;VVSTNGHAEFLDLKINGGYGPGDEIKLRGRKSVEIDVIWTADRILTGQVEIICNGKIIGKLDGTASPGEPVSLKIRHKIGESSWISARRMDNSGHRLQTSPVYITLNDAPVRASAEDARYFVKWIDNILFNIATGGSWNQYFSHDLDSVRKRYLTARDIYEKIAVEASKKK
;
A
#
# COMPACT_ATOMS: atom_id res chain seq x y z
N VAL A 1 7.69 -0.09 5.66
CA VAL A 1 7.96 1.32 5.23
C VAL A 1 8.86 1.28 4.02
N VAL A 2 8.47 1.94 2.93
CA VAL A 2 9.32 2.13 1.74
C VAL A 2 9.72 3.60 1.72
N SER A 3 11.02 3.89 1.70
CA SER A 3 11.53 5.27 1.75
C SER A 3 12.70 5.44 0.79
N THR A 4 12.69 6.53 0.02
CA THR A 4 13.84 7.00 -0.75
C THR A 4 14.71 7.99 0.06
N ASN A 5 14.26 8.35 1.26
CA ASN A 5 14.88 9.29 2.20
C ASN A 5 15.02 8.66 3.60
N GLY A 6 15.33 7.35 3.66
CA GLY A 6 15.48 6.65 4.94
C GLY A 6 16.37 7.45 5.89
N HIS A 7 15.94 7.58 7.15
CA HIS A 7 16.59 8.31 8.26
C HIS A 7 16.40 9.83 8.33
N ALA A 8 15.96 10.52 7.27
CA ALA A 8 15.73 11.97 7.33
C ALA A 8 14.30 12.36 7.75
N GLU A 9 13.36 11.43 7.61
CA GLU A 9 11.95 11.66 7.85
C GLU A 9 11.20 10.38 8.19
N PHE A 10 10.06 10.54 8.86
CA PHE A 10 9.21 9.44 9.28
C PHE A 10 7.72 9.81 9.20
N LEU A 11 6.89 8.83 8.86
CA LEU A 11 5.43 8.92 8.94
C LEU A 11 4.95 7.93 10.00
N ASP A 12 4.41 8.47 11.09
CA ASP A 12 3.63 7.69 12.04
C ASP A 12 2.17 7.67 11.57
N LEU A 13 1.63 6.48 11.32
CA LEU A 13 0.23 6.27 10.96
C LEU A 13 -0.44 5.54 12.11
N LYS A 14 -1.51 6.12 12.64
CA LYS A 14 -2.38 5.49 13.63
C LYS A 14 -3.82 5.46 13.16
N ILE A 15 -4.49 4.33 13.39
CA ILE A 15 -5.93 4.19 13.21
C ILE A 15 -6.56 3.94 14.57
N ASN A 16 -7.59 4.72 14.91
CA ASN A 16 -8.27 4.72 16.21
C ASN A 16 -7.28 4.81 17.39
N GLY A 17 -6.19 5.58 17.22
CA GLY A 17 -5.15 5.80 18.22
C GLY A 17 -4.20 4.63 18.53
N GLY A 18 -4.59 3.38 18.22
CA GLY A 18 -3.85 2.19 18.63
C GLY A 18 -3.16 1.41 17.51
N TYR A 19 -3.80 1.33 16.34
CA TYR A 19 -3.35 0.43 15.26
C TYR A 19 -2.36 1.12 14.33
N GLY A 20 -1.21 0.51 14.10
CA GLY A 20 -0.14 1.01 13.25
C GLY A 20 0.14 0.16 12.02
N PRO A 21 1.12 0.57 11.19
CA PRO A 21 1.49 -0.12 9.96
C PRO A 21 1.76 -1.62 10.18
N GLY A 22 1.07 -2.47 9.41
CA GLY A 22 1.15 -3.93 9.52
C GLY A 22 0.03 -4.57 10.33
N ASP A 23 -0.70 -3.80 11.14
CA ASP A 23 -1.81 -4.33 11.95
C ASP A 23 -3.06 -4.64 11.11
N GLU A 24 -3.95 -5.44 11.69
CA GLU A 24 -5.29 -5.73 11.18
C GLU A 24 -6.37 -5.30 12.17
N ILE A 25 -7.40 -4.61 11.67
CA ILE A 25 -8.61 -4.23 12.42
C ILE A 25 -9.79 -5.02 11.88
N LYS A 26 -10.46 -5.79 12.75
CA LYS A 26 -11.70 -6.49 12.39
C LYS A 26 -12.91 -5.65 12.78
N LEU A 27 -13.76 -5.33 11.81
CA LEU A 27 -14.98 -4.56 12.00
C LEU A 27 -16.22 -5.40 11.68
N ARG A 28 -17.28 -5.17 12.47
CA ARG A 28 -18.64 -5.65 12.18
C ARG A 28 -19.50 -4.44 11.82
N GLY A 29 -20.12 -4.50 10.65
CA GLY A 29 -20.95 -3.41 10.12
C GLY A 29 -20.15 -2.17 9.70
N ARG A 30 -20.75 -1.30 8.88
CA ARG A 30 -20.10 -0.08 8.39
C ARG A 30 -19.81 0.87 9.55
N LYS A 31 -18.55 1.24 9.75
CA LYS A 31 -18.11 2.16 10.80
C LYS A 31 -17.15 3.19 10.26
N SER A 32 -17.08 4.33 10.92
CA SER A 32 -16.03 5.31 10.69
C SER A 32 -14.82 4.98 11.54
N VAL A 33 -13.63 5.15 10.99
CA VAL A 33 -12.35 5.09 11.72
C VAL A 33 -11.74 6.48 11.79
N GLU A 34 -11.02 6.75 12.87
CA GLU A 34 -10.16 7.93 12.98
C GLU A 34 -8.77 7.57 12.47
N ILE A 35 -8.21 8.43 11.63
CA ILE A 35 -6.90 8.23 11.02
C ILE A 35 -6.05 9.44 11.34
N ASP A 36 -4.89 9.14 11.92
CA ASP A 36 -3.89 10.06 12.41
C ASP A 36 -2.60 9.82 11.65
N VAL A 37 -2.05 10.87 11.05
CA VAL A 37 -0.72 10.82 10.44
C VAL A 37 0.13 11.95 10.96
N ILE A 38 1.30 11.61 11.50
CA ILE A 38 2.30 12.58 11.93
C ILE A 38 3.53 12.40 11.06
N TRP A 39 3.94 13.47 10.41
CA TRP A 39 5.17 13.55 9.64
C TRP A 39 6.23 14.32 10.43
N THR A 40 7.33 13.65 10.74
CA THR A 40 8.51 14.24 11.40
C THR A 40 9.71 14.23 10.44
N ALA A 41 10.60 15.19 10.62
CA ALA A 41 11.83 15.30 9.84
C ALA A 41 13.02 15.76 10.71
N ASP A 42 14.23 15.35 10.33
CA ASP A 42 15.51 15.76 10.94
C ASP A 42 16.07 17.07 10.34
N ARG A 43 15.40 17.60 9.32
CA ARG A 43 15.74 18.82 8.58
C ARG A 43 14.46 19.42 7.99
N ILE A 44 14.55 20.63 7.46
CA ILE A 44 13.43 21.28 6.78
C ILE A 44 13.12 20.53 5.48
N LEU A 45 11.92 19.98 5.39
CA LEU A 45 11.38 19.31 4.21
C LEU A 45 9.98 19.83 3.94
N THR A 46 9.68 20.19 2.69
CA THR A 46 8.35 20.65 2.25
C THR A 46 7.74 19.63 1.30
N GLY A 47 6.43 19.44 1.36
CA GLY A 47 5.72 18.50 0.50
C GLY A 47 4.26 18.31 0.92
N GLN A 48 3.69 17.17 0.54
CA GLN A 48 2.32 16.79 0.86
C GLN A 48 2.30 15.44 1.58
N VAL A 49 1.54 15.38 2.68
CA VAL A 49 1.16 14.12 3.33
C VAL A 49 -0.19 13.69 2.78
N GLU A 50 -0.30 12.44 2.34
CA GLU A 50 -1.53 11.86 1.82
C GLU A 50 -1.90 10.59 2.58
N ILE A 51 -3.19 10.41 2.86
CA ILE A 51 -3.79 9.18 3.38
C ILE A 51 -4.49 8.48 2.22
N ILE A 52 -4.10 7.24 1.95
CA ILE A 52 -4.66 6.41 0.90
C ILE A 52 -5.52 5.31 1.51
N CYS A 53 -6.71 5.08 0.97
CA CYS A 53 -7.53 3.91 1.23
C CYS A 53 -7.85 3.22 -0.09
N ASN A 54 -7.52 1.93 -0.22
CA ASN A 54 -7.84 1.14 -1.42
C ASN A 54 -7.39 1.82 -2.73
N GLY A 55 -6.21 2.42 -2.74
CA GLY A 55 -5.61 3.09 -3.90
C GLY A 55 -6.09 4.52 -4.15
N LYS A 56 -7.01 5.05 -3.33
CA LYS A 56 -7.55 6.42 -3.47
C LYS A 56 -7.13 7.32 -2.33
N ILE A 57 -6.79 8.58 -2.63
CA ILE A 57 -6.50 9.59 -1.62
C ILE A 57 -7.80 9.97 -0.90
N ILE A 58 -7.83 9.78 0.41
CA ILE A 58 -8.99 10.10 1.28
C ILE A 58 -8.72 11.28 2.22
N GLY A 59 -7.47 11.74 2.30
CA GLY A 59 -7.07 12.94 3.01
C GLY A 59 -5.69 13.39 2.53
N LYS A 60 -5.45 14.70 2.53
CA LYS A 60 -4.16 15.27 2.16
C LYS A 60 -3.91 16.60 2.88
N LEU A 61 -2.63 16.91 3.09
CA LEU A 61 -2.19 18.16 3.70
C LEU A 61 -0.83 18.56 3.13
N ASP A 62 -0.74 19.74 2.52
CA ASP A 62 0.55 20.36 2.21
C ASP A 62 1.18 20.89 3.50
N GLY A 63 2.50 20.76 3.64
CA GLY A 63 3.19 21.22 4.84
C GLY A 63 4.70 21.21 4.73
N THR A 64 5.33 21.78 5.75
CA THR A 64 6.78 21.76 5.95
C THR A 64 7.05 21.18 7.32
N ALA A 65 7.74 20.04 7.37
CA ALA A 65 8.23 19.45 8.61
C ALA A 65 9.66 19.90 8.86
N SER A 66 9.99 20.18 10.12
CA SER A 66 11.34 20.53 10.57
C SER A 66 11.65 19.85 11.92
N PRO A 67 12.91 19.87 12.40
CA PRO A 67 13.24 19.33 13.72
C PRO A 67 12.39 19.95 14.83
N GLY A 68 11.55 19.12 15.48
CA GLY A 68 10.65 19.56 16.55
C GLY A 68 9.34 20.18 16.07
N GLU A 69 9.14 20.35 14.76
CA GLU A 69 7.92 20.91 14.16
C GLU A 69 7.31 19.90 13.18
N PRO A 70 6.55 18.91 13.68
CA PRO A 70 5.89 17.92 12.84
C PRO A 70 4.68 18.50 12.11
N VAL A 71 4.35 17.90 10.97
CA VAL A 71 3.07 18.12 10.28
C VAL A 71 2.09 17.02 10.71
N SER A 72 0.87 17.40 11.12
CA SER A 72 -0.16 16.47 11.56
C SER A 72 -1.41 16.56 10.69
N LEU A 73 -1.88 15.41 10.19
CA LEU A 73 -3.11 15.26 9.43
C LEU A 73 -4.03 14.27 10.15
N LYS A 74 -5.22 14.76 10.54
CA LYS A 74 -6.27 13.96 11.18
C LYS A 74 -7.54 13.95 10.33
N ILE A 75 -8.09 12.78 10.04
CA ILE A 75 -9.37 12.65 9.35
C ILE A 75 -10.25 11.56 9.99
N ARG A 76 -11.55 11.64 9.72
CA ARG A 76 -12.50 10.54 9.96
C ARG A 76 -12.96 9.99 8.62
N HIS A 77 -12.86 8.68 8.43
CA HIS A 77 -13.24 8.04 7.16
C HIS A 77 -14.20 6.86 7.39
N LYS A 78 -15.25 6.76 6.57
CA LYS A 78 -16.25 5.69 6.65
C LYS A 78 -15.78 4.46 5.89
N ILE A 79 -15.71 3.32 6.57
CA ILE A 79 -15.37 2.03 5.98
C ILE A 79 -16.64 1.34 5.49
N GLY A 80 -16.76 1.25 4.16
CA GLY A 80 -17.87 0.58 3.47
C GLY A 80 -17.59 -0.89 3.10
N GLU A 81 -16.32 -1.28 3.09
CA GLU A 81 -15.82 -2.58 2.67
C GLU A 81 -14.48 -2.89 3.34
N SER A 82 -13.99 -4.13 3.24
CA SER A 82 -12.62 -4.43 3.66
C SER A 82 -11.63 -3.61 2.86
N SER A 83 -10.67 -3.02 3.57
CA SER A 83 -9.78 -2.00 3.03
C SER A 83 -8.36 -2.18 3.53
N TRP A 84 -7.43 -1.54 2.84
CA TRP A 84 -6.11 -1.21 3.39
C TRP A 84 -5.95 0.30 3.40
N ILE A 85 -5.28 0.82 4.44
CA ILE A 85 -5.01 2.25 4.60
C ILE A 85 -3.51 2.45 4.79
N SER A 86 -2.92 3.37 4.04
CA SER A 86 -1.51 3.75 4.17
C SER A 86 -1.35 5.26 4.11
N ALA A 87 -0.28 5.77 4.73
CA ALA A 87 0.12 7.17 4.58
C ALA A 87 1.34 7.27 3.66
N ARG A 88 1.44 8.33 2.85
CA ARG A 88 2.62 8.61 2.04
C ARG A 88 2.99 10.09 2.03
N ARG A 89 4.27 10.37 1.77
CA ARG A 89 4.82 11.70 1.51
C ARG A 89 5.15 11.85 0.04
N MET A 90 4.66 12.92 -0.55
CA MET A 90 4.93 13.37 -1.91
C MET A 90 5.66 14.72 -1.91
N ASP A 91 6.43 14.98 -2.96
CA ASP A 91 6.90 16.32 -3.32
C ASP A 91 6.96 16.50 -4.84
N ASN A 92 7.58 17.60 -5.28
CA ASN A 92 7.73 17.91 -6.71
C ASN A 92 8.53 16.87 -7.48
N SER A 93 9.34 16.03 -6.81
CA SER A 93 10.07 14.92 -7.40
C SER A 93 9.29 13.59 -7.33
N GLY A 94 8.08 13.60 -6.77
CA GLY A 94 7.19 12.44 -6.65
C GLY A 94 7.21 11.80 -5.27
N HIS A 95 7.05 10.47 -5.23
CA HIS A 95 6.95 9.70 -4.00
C HIS A 95 8.27 9.68 -3.22
N ARG A 96 8.22 9.99 -1.92
CA ARG A 96 9.40 9.97 -1.03
C ARG A 96 9.35 8.85 0.01
N LEU A 97 8.21 8.67 0.64
CA LEU A 97 8.04 7.77 1.78
C LEU A 97 6.61 7.24 1.82
N GLN A 98 6.44 5.97 2.16
CA GLN A 98 5.12 5.38 2.43
C GLN A 98 5.18 4.35 3.56
N THR A 99 4.16 4.37 4.41
CA THR A 99 3.99 3.38 5.48
C THR A 99 3.60 2.02 4.91
N SER A 100 3.85 0.95 5.66
CA SER A 100 3.09 -0.28 5.42
C SER A 100 1.60 0.01 5.65
N PRO A 101 0.68 -0.72 4.99
CA PRO A 101 -0.74 -0.52 5.22
C PRO A 101 -1.16 -1.03 6.61
N VAL A 102 -2.22 -0.45 7.15
CA VAL A 102 -3.10 -1.06 8.16
C VAL A 102 -4.25 -1.71 7.41
N TYR A 103 -4.54 -2.98 7.71
CA TYR A 103 -5.62 -3.71 7.08
C TYR A 103 -6.91 -3.59 7.90
N ILE A 104 -8.04 -3.43 7.22
CA ILE A 104 -9.36 -3.43 7.82
C ILE A 104 -10.18 -4.54 7.18
N THR A 105 -10.56 -5.52 7.98
CA THR A 105 -11.41 -6.63 7.55
C THR A 105 -12.84 -6.38 8.03
N LEU A 106 -13.76 -6.13 7.09
CA LEU A 106 -15.17 -5.89 7.36
C LEU A 106 -15.98 -7.16 7.15
N ASN A 107 -16.66 -7.64 8.21
CA ASN A 107 -17.49 -8.83 8.18
C ASN A 107 -16.77 -10.07 7.59
N ASP A 108 -15.49 -10.23 7.92
CA ASP A 108 -14.62 -11.31 7.43
C ASP A 108 -14.52 -11.39 5.89
N ALA A 109 -14.94 -10.33 5.17
CA ALA A 109 -14.80 -10.25 3.74
C ALA A 109 -13.36 -9.93 3.36
N PRO A 110 -12.83 -10.49 2.27
CA PRO A 110 -11.46 -10.20 1.86
C PRO A 110 -11.39 -8.82 1.17
N VAL A 111 -10.20 -8.22 1.11
CA VAL A 111 -10.00 -6.95 0.41
C VAL A 111 -10.08 -7.16 -1.10
N ARG A 112 -11.00 -6.45 -1.77
CA ARG A 112 -11.26 -6.50 -3.23
C ARG A 112 -11.37 -5.11 -3.84
N ALA A 113 -10.38 -4.29 -3.53
CA ALA A 113 -10.37 -2.85 -3.80
C ALA A 113 -10.47 -2.48 -5.29
N SER A 114 -9.70 -3.16 -6.15
CA SER A 114 -9.57 -2.79 -7.57
C SER A 114 -9.32 -4.01 -8.44
N ALA A 115 -10.21 -4.23 -9.40
CA ALA A 115 -10.01 -5.24 -10.44
C ALA A 115 -8.90 -4.85 -11.42
N GLU A 116 -8.69 -3.55 -11.61
CA GLU A 116 -7.64 -3.02 -12.49
C GLU A 116 -6.25 -3.28 -11.91
N ASP A 117 -6.05 -2.99 -10.62
CA ASP A 117 -4.78 -3.24 -9.93
C ASP A 117 -4.45 -4.73 -9.93
N ALA A 118 -5.47 -5.58 -9.68
CA ALA A 118 -5.30 -7.02 -9.76
C ALA A 118 -4.86 -7.47 -11.16
N ARG A 119 -5.46 -6.93 -12.22
CA ARG A 119 -5.05 -7.21 -13.61
C ARG A 119 -3.65 -6.67 -13.92
N TYR A 120 -3.25 -5.54 -13.35
CA TYR A 120 -1.89 -5.03 -13.47
C TYR A 120 -0.89 -6.04 -12.90
N PHE A 121 -1.16 -6.60 -11.71
CA PHE A 121 -0.28 -7.62 -11.13
C PHE A 121 -0.25 -8.91 -11.94
N VAL A 122 -1.35 -9.35 -12.55
CA VAL A 122 -1.34 -10.49 -13.50
C VAL A 122 -0.37 -10.21 -14.64
N LYS A 123 -0.49 -9.06 -15.31
CA LYS A 123 0.42 -8.67 -16.42
C LYS A 123 1.87 -8.55 -15.97
N TRP A 124 2.11 -8.01 -14.77
CA TRP A 124 3.45 -7.89 -14.21
C TRP A 124 4.07 -9.26 -13.94
N ILE A 125 3.30 -10.20 -13.39
CA ILE A 125 3.73 -11.58 -13.18
C ILE A 125 4.02 -12.27 -14.51
N ASP A 126 3.16 -12.09 -15.53
CA ASP A 126 3.40 -12.60 -16.88
C ASP A 126 4.72 -12.07 -17.45
N ASN A 127 5.00 -10.77 -17.26
CA ASN A 127 6.27 -10.17 -17.66
C ASN A 127 7.47 -10.78 -16.90
N ILE A 128 7.36 -11.02 -15.60
CA ILE A 128 8.41 -11.71 -14.83
C ILE A 128 8.63 -13.11 -15.39
N LEU A 129 7.56 -13.90 -15.56
CA LEU A 129 7.62 -15.28 -16.06
C LEU A 129 8.26 -15.37 -17.45
N PHE A 130 8.02 -14.39 -18.32
CA PHE A 130 8.66 -14.27 -19.62
C PHE A 130 10.17 -14.02 -19.47
N ASN A 131 10.57 -13.03 -18.66
CA ASN A 131 11.97 -12.63 -18.55
C ASN A 131 12.87 -13.63 -17.80
N ILE A 132 12.30 -14.45 -16.90
CA ILE A 132 13.06 -15.47 -16.17
C ILE A 132 13.12 -16.83 -16.90
N ALA A 133 12.29 -17.03 -17.93
CA ALA A 133 12.31 -18.28 -18.70
C ALA A 133 13.69 -18.53 -19.33
N THR A 134 13.99 -19.79 -19.68
CA THR A 134 15.25 -20.13 -20.35
C THR A 134 15.47 -19.26 -21.58
N GLY A 135 16.62 -18.57 -21.64
CA GLY A 135 16.94 -17.60 -22.70
C GLY A 135 16.39 -16.18 -22.49
N GLY A 136 15.61 -15.94 -21.44
CA GLY A 136 15.12 -14.62 -21.06
C GLY A 136 16.21 -13.75 -20.41
N SER A 137 16.04 -12.42 -20.49
CA SER A 137 17.05 -11.45 -20.05
C SER A 137 17.42 -11.51 -18.57
N TRP A 138 16.54 -12.09 -17.73
CA TRP A 138 16.77 -12.22 -16.29
C TRP A 138 17.11 -13.66 -15.89
N ASN A 139 17.13 -14.61 -16.81
CA ASN A 139 17.35 -16.03 -16.54
C ASN A 139 18.68 -16.28 -15.82
N GLN A 140 19.72 -15.50 -16.15
CA GLN A 140 21.04 -15.56 -15.51
C GLN A 140 21.02 -15.39 -13.98
N TYR A 141 19.99 -14.75 -13.42
CA TYR A 141 19.84 -14.57 -11.96
C TYR A 141 19.18 -15.78 -11.28
N PHE A 142 18.75 -16.79 -12.04
CA PHE A 142 18.01 -17.96 -11.55
C PHE A 142 18.70 -19.27 -11.96
N SER A 143 19.91 -19.51 -11.45
CA SER A 143 20.78 -20.62 -11.87
C SER A 143 20.45 -21.99 -11.28
N HIS A 144 19.65 -22.08 -10.21
CA HIS A 144 19.43 -23.35 -9.49
C HIS A 144 17.97 -23.73 -9.26
N ASP A 145 17.04 -22.76 -9.18
CA ASP A 145 15.68 -23.00 -8.69
C ASP A 145 14.57 -22.44 -9.59
N LEU A 146 14.83 -22.32 -10.89
CA LEU A 146 13.92 -21.65 -11.83
C LEU A 146 12.49 -22.22 -11.77
N ASP A 147 12.32 -23.54 -11.74
CA ASP A 147 10.99 -24.17 -11.69
C ASP A 147 10.22 -23.84 -10.42
N SER A 148 10.90 -23.86 -9.27
CA SER A 148 10.32 -23.49 -7.97
C SER A 148 9.87 -22.03 -7.97
N VAL A 149 10.69 -21.13 -8.50
CA VAL A 149 10.38 -19.71 -8.63
C VAL A 149 9.19 -19.49 -9.57
N ARG A 150 9.18 -20.12 -10.74
CA ARG A 150 8.07 -20.05 -11.70
C ARG A 150 6.77 -20.53 -11.08
N LYS A 151 6.79 -21.65 -10.34
CA LYS A 151 5.61 -22.18 -9.65
C LYS A 151 5.03 -21.17 -8.66
N ARG A 152 5.86 -20.48 -7.88
CA ARG A 152 5.40 -19.43 -6.95
C ARG A 152 4.70 -18.28 -7.68
N TYR A 153 5.28 -17.83 -8.79
CA TYR A 153 4.67 -16.77 -9.60
C TYR A 153 3.35 -17.19 -10.24
N LEU A 154 3.25 -18.42 -10.75
CA LEU A 154 1.99 -18.96 -11.28
C LEU A 154 0.90 -19.03 -10.20
N THR A 155 1.22 -19.52 -9.00
CA THR A 155 0.26 -19.49 -7.87
C THR A 155 -0.20 -18.07 -7.55
N ALA A 156 0.72 -17.10 -7.54
CA ALA A 156 0.38 -15.70 -7.30
C ALA A 156 -0.52 -15.14 -8.42
N ARG A 157 -0.24 -15.49 -9.67
CA ARG A 157 -1.02 -15.09 -10.85
C ARG A 157 -2.49 -15.52 -10.70
N ASP A 158 -2.73 -16.78 -10.35
CA ASP A 158 -4.07 -17.35 -10.17
C ASP A 158 -4.84 -16.62 -9.03
N ILE A 159 -4.14 -16.27 -7.94
CA ILE A 159 -4.73 -15.48 -6.85
C ILE A 159 -5.17 -14.10 -7.36
N TYR A 160 -4.33 -13.40 -8.13
CA TYR A 160 -4.69 -12.08 -8.66
C TYR A 160 -5.79 -12.15 -9.74
N GLU A 161 -5.83 -13.18 -10.57
CA GLU A 161 -6.94 -13.41 -11.50
C GLU A 161 -8.27 -13.58 -10.75
N LYS A 162 -8.27 -14.41 -9.69
CA LYS A 162 -9.45 -14.57 -8.83
C LYS A 162 -9.88 -13.24 -8.19
N ILE A 163 -8.93 -12.46 -7.67
CA ILE A 163 -9.21 -11.13 -7.11
C ILE A 163 -9.82 -10.20 -8.17
N ALA A 164 -9.30 -10.21 -9.39
CA ALA A 164 -9.82 -9.37 -10.48
C ALA A 164 -11.28 -9.69 -10.81
N VAL A 165 -11.63 -10.98 -10.87
CA VAL A 165 -13.02 -11.43 -11.11
C VAL A 165 -13.93 -11.02 -9.95
N GLU A 166 -13.51 -11.26 -8.71
CA GLU A 166 -14.30 -10.94 -7.51
C GLU A 166 -14.51 -9.43 -7.36
N ALA A 167 -13.49 -8.61 -7.62
CA ALA A 167 -13.57 -7.16 -7.56
C ALA A 167 -14.46 -6.57 -8.68
N SER A 168 -14.49 -7.18 -9.87
CA SER A 168 -15.36 -6.74 -10.97
C SER A 168 -16.86 -6.95 -10.68
N LYS A 169 -17.22 -7.94 -9.87
CA LYS A 169 -18.63 -8.25 -9.52
C LYS A 169 -19.23 -7.31 -8.47
N LYS A 170 -18.40 -6.45 -7.87
CA LYS A 170 -18.77 -5.58 -6.74
C LYS A 170 -19.27 -4.19 -7.18
N LYS A 171 -19.23 -3.90 -8.49
CA LYS A 171 -19.68 -2.63 -9.08
C LYS A 171 -21.20 -2.59 -9.25
#